data_AF-A0A0H3ZMI8-F1
#
_entry.id   AF-A0A0H3ZMI8-F1
#
_cell.length_a   1.000
_cell.length_b   1.000
_cell.length_c   1.000
_cell.angle_alpha   90.00
_cell.angle_beta   90.00
_cell.angle_gamma   90.00
#
_symmetry.space_group_name_H-M   'P 1'
#
loop_
_entity.id
_entity.type
_entity.pdbx_description
1 polymer ?
#
loop_
_entity_poly.entity_id
_entity_poly.type
_entity_poly.pdbx_seq_one_letter_code
_entity_poly.pdbx_strand_id
1 'polypeptide(L)' 'MPTFNIKYINEKNNTLKLETVFMRGLKGAKISASSCAPFCTNRIELRNILGTLLAYKENGIWLNDASV' A
#
# COMPACT_ATOMS: atom_id res chain seq x y z
N MET A 1 9.73 -9.93 11.27
CA MET A 1 8.51 -9.41 10.60
C MET A 1 8.95 -8.57 9.41
N PRO A 2 8.51 -8.87 8.18
CA PRO A 2 8.78 -8.02 7.03
C PRO A 2 8.31 -6.58 7.23
N THR A 3 9.03 -5.67 6.61
CA THR A 3 8.72 -4.23 6.61
C THR A 3 8.10 -3.84 5.28
N PHE A 4 7.00 -3.10 5.34
CA PHE A 4 6.30 -2.59 4.17
C PHE A 4 6.18 -1.07 4.26
N ASN A 5 6.48 -0.39 3.16
CA ASN A 5 6.22 1.02 2.99
C ASN A 5 4.88 1.19 2.27
N ILE A 6 3.92 1.84 2.91
CA ILE A 6 2.60 2.10 2.36
C ILE A 6 2.55 3.54 1.86
N LYS A 7 2.07 3.73 0.63
CA LYS A 7 1.82 5.03 0.02
C LYS A 7 0.34 5.17 -0.33
N TYR A 8 -0.29 6.21 0.19
CA TYR A 8 -1.68 6.56 -0.08
C TYR A 8 -1.74 7.69 -1.10
N ILE A 9 -2.48 7.50 -2.18
CA ILE A 9 -2.50 8.41 -3.33
C ILE A 9 -3.96 8.80 -3.62
N ASN A 10 -4.23 10.07 -3.89
CA ASN A 10 -5.55 10.56 -4.29
C ASN A 10 -5.76 10.53 -5.81
N GLU A 11 -6.94 10.91 -6.28
CA GLU A 11 -7.28 10.95 -7.71
C GLU A 11 -6.41 11.91 -8.53
N LYS A 12 -5.85 12.96 -7.90
CA LYS A 12 -4.93 13.91 -8.53
C LYS A 12 -3.48 13.38 -8.57
N ASN A 13 -3.28 12.11 -8.23
CA ASN A 13 -1.98 11.44 -8.12
C ASN A 13 -1.04 12.05 -7.04
N ASN A 14 -1.61 12.81 -6.09
CA ASN A 14 -0.86 13.36 -4.97
C ASN A 14 -0.75 12.33 -3.85
N THR A 15 0.42 12.32 -3.19
CA THR A 15 0.63 11.48 -2.01
C THR A 15 -0.06 12.12 -0.81
N LEU A 16 -1.05 11.42 -0.25
CA LEU A 16 -1.77 11.85 0.96
C LEU A 16 -0.97 11.53 2.22
N LYS A 17 -0.36 10.34 2.25
CA LYS A 17 0.34 9.80 3.42
C LYS A 17 1.35 8.74 2.99
N LEU A 18 2.45 8.67 3.74
CA LEU A 18 3.44 7.59 3.71
C LEU A 18 3.57 7.02 5.12
N GLU A 19 3.65 5.72 5.23
CA GLU A 19 3.94 5.06 6.51
C GLU A 19 4.72 3.77 6.30
N THR A 20 5.44 3.37 7.35
CA THR A 20 6.16 2.10 7.39
C THR A 20 5.53 1.20 8.44
N VAL A 21 5.17 -0.02 8.04
CA VAL A 21 4.54 -1.00 8.93
C VAL A 21 5.33 -2.30 8.99
N PHE A 22 5.31 -2.93 10.16
CA PHE A 22 5.92 -4.24 10.39
C PHE A 22 4.80 -5.26 10.51
N MET A 23 4.67 -6.13 9.50
CA MET A 23 3.54 -7.05 9.40
C MET A 23 4.04 -8.48 9.18
N ARG A 24 3.25 -9.47 9.57
CA ARG A 24 3.60 -10.89 9.39
C ARG A 24 3.75 -11.29 7.92
N GLY A 25 3.12 -10.55 7.01
CA GLY A 25 3.23 -10.73 5.55
C GLY A 25 2.31 -9.78 4.78
N LEU A 26 2.31 -9.90 3.45
CA LEU A 26 1.60 -8.98 2.56
C LEU A 26 0.09 -8.92 2.83
N LYS A 27 -0.53 -10.05 3.20
CA LYS A 27 -1.96 -10.09 3.58
C LYS A 27 -2.26 -9.16 4.77
N GLY A 28 -1.44 -9.19 5.82
CA GLY A 28 -1.60 -8.32 6.98
C GLY A 28 -1.40 -6.85 6.62
N ALA A 29 -0.40 -6.57 5.78
CA ALA A 29 -0.14 -5.22 5.29
C ALA A 29 -1.31 -4.67 4.46
N LYS A 30 -1.94 -5.49 3.58
CA LYS A 30 -3.15 -5.11 2.82
C LYS A 30 -4.35 -4.74 3.70
N ILE A 31 -4.58 -5.53 4.75
CA ILE A 31 -5.66 -5.29 5.71
C ILE A 31 -5.40 -3.98 6.46
N SER A 32 -4.21 -3.85 7.08
CA SER A 32 -3.82 -2.64 7.81
C SER A 32 -3.89 -1.41 6.92
N ALA A 33 -3.34 -1.48 5.70
CA ALA A 33 -3.33 -0.36 4.78
C ALA A 33 -4.75 0.09 4.42
N SER A 34 -5.66 -0.87 4.18
CA SER A 34 -7.06 -0.56 3.88
C SER A 34 -7.78 0.08 5.07
N SER A 35 -7.52 -0.37 6.30
CA SER A 35 -8.13 0.17 7.51
C SER A 35 -7.60 1.56 7.88
N CYS A 36 -6.34 1.86 7.56
CA CYS A 36 -5.68 3.13 7.87
C CYS A 36 -5.71 4.14 6.72
N ALA A 37 -6.43 3.85 5.63
CA ALA A 37 -6.50 4.71 4.45
C ALA A 37 -7.18 6.05 4.78
N PRO A 38 -6.52 7.20 4.53
CA PRO A 38 -7.15 8.50 4.66
C PRO A 38 -8.37 8.65 3.75
N PHE A 39 -9.28 9.56 4.11
CA PHE A 39 -10.37 9.98 3.24
C PHE A 39 -9.81 10.48 1.88
N CYS A 40 -10.55 10.23 0.79
CA CYS A 40 -10.13 10.49 -0.59
C CYS A 40 -8.92 9.68 -1.11
N THR A 41 -8.53 8.59 -0.44
CA THR A 41 -7.55 7.66 -1.01
C THR A 41 -8.15 6.96 -2.22
N ASN A 42 -7.55 7.18 -3.39
CA ASN A 42 -7.91 6.50 -4.64
C ASN A 42 -7.08 5.23 -4.86
N ARG A 43 -5.78 5.29 -4.53
CA ARG A 43 -4.83 4.18 -4.70
C ARG A 43 -3.98 3.99 -3.45
N ILE A 44 -3.76 2.73 -3.09
CA ILE A 44 -2.86 2.33 -2.00
C ILE A 44 -1.74 1.50 -2.60
N GLU A 45 -0.50 1.84 -2.34
CA GLU A 45 0.65 1.06 -2.79
C GLU A 45 1.38 0.46 -1.60
N LEU A 46 1.66 -0.84 -1.68
CA LEU A 46 2.54 -1.57 -0.76
C LEU A 46 3.88 -1.78 -1.45
N ARG A 47 4.92 -1.22 -0.86
CA ARG A 47 6.29 -1.29 -1.35
C ARG A 47 7.20 -1.97 -0.32
N ASN A 48 8.29 -2.57 -0.77
CA ASN A 48 9.35 -3.00 0.14
C ASN A 48 10.20 -1.80 0.62
N ILE A 49 11.21 -2.07 1.45
CA ILE A 49 12.13 -1.04 1.96
C ILE A 49 12.97 -0.36 0.86
N LEU A 50 13.17 -1.03 -0.29
CA LEU A 50 13.90 -0.51 -1.44
C LEU A 50 13.00 0.31 -2.39
N GLY A 51 11.71 0.41 -2.08
CA GLY A 51 10.73 1.13 -2.91
C GLY A 51 10.09 0.29 -4.03
N THR A 52 10.47 -0.97 -4.19
CA THR A 52 9.85 -1.90 -5.16
C THR A 52 8.38 -2.08 -4.83
N LEU A 53 7.50 -1.94 -5.83
CA LEU A 53 6.07 -2.18 -5.68
C LEU A 53 5.82 -3.69 -5.52
N LEU A 54 5.09 -4.08 -4.48
CA LEU A 54 4.74 -5.47 -4.21
C LEU A 54 3.26 -5.74 -4.51
N ALA A 55 2.41 -4.77 -4.20
CA ALA A 55 0.98 -4.82 -4.49
C ALA A 55 0.41 -3.41 -4.47
N TYR A 56 -0.72 -3.22 -5.12
CA TYR A 56 -1.49 -1.99 -5.00
C TYR A 56 -2.98 -2.28 -4.97
N LYS A 57 -3.75 -1.37 -4.36
CA LYS A 57 -5.20 -1.37 -4.36
C LYS A 57 -5.68 -0.22 -5.20
N GLU A 58 -6.55 -0.52 -6.16
CA GLU A 58 -7.19 0.47 -7.02
C GLU A 58 -8.61 -0.01 -7.31
N ASN A 59 -9.59 0.91 -7.29
CA ASN A 59 -11.00 0.57 -7.46
C ASN A 59 -11.51 -0.55 -6.52
N GLY A 60 -11.00 -0.57 -5.28
CA GLY A 60 -11.38 -1.56 -4.26
C GLY A 60 -10.69 -2.92 -4.38
N ILE A 61 -9.97 -3.20 -5.47
CA ILE A 61 -9.37 -4.51 -5.77
C ILE A 61 -7.87 -4.46 -5.49
N TRP A 62 -7.33 -5.50 -4.84
CA TRP A 62 -5.89 -5.67 -4.66
C TRP A 62 -5.29 -6.43 -5.84
N LEU A 63 -4.28 -5.82 -6.45
CA LEU A 63 -3.45 -6.42 -7.49
C LEU A 63 -2.05 -6.64 -6.91
N ASN A 64 -1.49 -7.82 -7.14
CA ASN A 64 -0.09 -8.09 -6.84
C ASN A 64 0.74 -7.64 -8.02
N ASP A 65 1.91 -7.06 -7.74
CA ASP A 65 2.87 -6.84 -8.79
C ASP A 65 3.45 -8.20 -9.22
N ALA A 66 3.30 -8.56 -10.49
CA ALA A 66 3.73 -9.86 -11.02
C ALA A 66 5.24 -9.91 -11.32
N SER A 67 5.98 -8.82 -11.07
CA SER A 67 7.42 -8.75 -11.29
C SER A 67 8.27 -9.28 -10.12
N VAL A 68 7.65 -9.90 -9.11
CA VAL A 68 8.31 -10.54 -7.97
C VAL A 68 7.80 -11.96 -7.75
#